data_AF-A0A1B6ICE0-F1
#
_entry.id   AF-A0A1B6ICE0-F1
#
_cell.length_a   1.000
_cell.length_b   1.000
_cell.length_c   1.000
_cell.angle_alpha   90.00
_cell.angle_beta   90.00
_cell.angle_gamma   90.00
#
_symmetry.space_group_name_H-M   'P 1'
#
loop_
_entity.id
_entity.type
_entity.pdbx_description
1 polymer ?
#
loop_
_entity_poly.entity_id
_entity_poly.type
_entity_poly.pdbx_seq_one_letter_code
_entity_poly.pdbx_strand_id
1 'polypeptide(L)'
;VCSSSSTLVGRYQACRFPSPDLVDMLLEVGADVNARDDLGNTPLHLAASNRPCPPALARVLLAHGAHLDTRDGQGRTFRDLLQGQELHHIVNPLHYTKLSCLAARVVRDNNIKFHGQIPYSLNEFVLQH
;
A
#
# COMPACT_ATOMS: atom_id res chain seq x y z
N VAL A 1 17.98 -2.36 8.59
CA VAL A 1 19.03 -3.36 8.85
C VAL A 1 19.00 -4.40 7.75
N CYS A 2 19.88 -4.29 6.75
CA CYS A 2 20.16 -5.38 5.83
C CYS A 2 21.67 -5.60 5.84
N SER A 3 22.06 -6.78 6.29
CA SER A 3 23.42 -7.19 6.55
C SER A 3 24.24 -7.20 5.28
N SER A 4 25.36 -6.49 5.30
CA SER A 4 26.40 -6.49 4.30
C SER A 4 27.29 -7.73 4.47
N SER A 5 26.87 -8.86 3.94
CA SER A 5 27.66 -10.07 3.61
C SER A 5 26.66 -11.16 3.22
N SER A 6 26.80 -11.92 2.14
CA SER A 6 28.02 -12.41 1.50
C SER A 6 27.64 -13.16 0.21
N THR A 7 28.45 -12.94 -0.83
CA THR A 7 28.89 -13.93 -1.84
C THR A 7 27.90 -14.57 -2.83
N LEU A 8 28.00 -14.09 -4.08
CA LEU A 8 28.33 -14.90 -5.27
C LEU A 8 27.27 -15.84 -5.90
N VAL A 9 26.09 -15.35 -6.28
CA VAL A 9 25.40 -15.77 -7.53
C VAL A 9 24.58 -14.58 -8.06
N GLY A 10 24.93 -14.07 -9.24
CA GLY A 10 24.08 -13.15 -10.01
C GLY A 10 24.09 -11.69 -9.52
N ARG A 11 24.51 -10.78 -10.38
CA ARG A 11 24.52 -9.32 -10.16
C ARG A 11 23.10 -8.73 -10.21
N TYR A 12 22.16 -9.21 -9.39
CA TYR A 12 20.95 -8.44 -9.09
C TYR A 12 21.26 -7.47 -7.96
N GLN A 13 21.95 -6.38 -8.32
CA GLN A 13 21.93 -5.20 -7.49
C GLN A 13 20.52 -4.63 -7.57
N ALA A 14 19.65 -5.05 -6.66
CA ALA A 14 18.90 -4.14 -5.80
C ALA A 14 17.72 -4.84 -5.13
N CYS A 15 17.54 -4.57 -3.84
CA CYS A 15 16.24 -4.56 -3.19
C CYS A 15 15.37 -3.42 -3.76
N ARG A 16 15.17 -3.38 -5.10
CA ARG A 16 14.35 -2.38 -5.78
C ARG A 16 13.03 -3.07 -6.11
N PHE A 17 11.94 -2.42 -5.75
CA PHE A 17 10.61 -2.89 -6.11
C PHE A 17 10.53 -3.14 -7.63
N PRO A 18 9.81 -4.19 -8.09
CA PRO A 18 9.69 -4.51 -9.51
C PRO A 18 9.28 -3.30 -10.37
N SER A 19 9.66 -3.33 -11.65
CA SER A 19 9.28 -2.28 -12.61
C SER A 19 7.75 -2.14 -12.67
N PRO A 20 7.23 -0.92 -12.92
CA PRO A 20 5.80 -0.69 -13.02
C PRO A 20 5.13 -1.61 -14.04
N ASP A 21 5.79 -1.89 -15.17
CA ASP A 21 5.27 -2.79 -16.22
C ASP A 21 5.15 -4.24 -15.75
N LEU A 22 6.09 -4.70 -14.92
CA LEU A 22 6.05 -6.05 -14.36
C LEU A 22 4.94 -6.16 -13.30
N VAL A 23 4.76 -5.10 -12.51
CA VAL A 23 3.67 -5.01 -11.54
C VAL A 23 2.31 -5.00 -12.25
N ASP A 24 2.20 -4.26 -13.36
CA ASP A 24 0.98 -4.21 -14.17
C ASP A 24 0.62 -5.62 -14.68
N MET A 25 1.56 -6.33 -15.29
CA MET A 25 1.34 -7.72 -15.73
C MET A 25 0.96 -8.66 -14.59
N LEU A 26 1.57 -8.53 -13.41
CA LEU A 26 1.22 -9.35 -12.26
C LEU A 26 -0.23 -9.11 -11.80
N LEU A 27 -0.66 -7.86 -11.79
CA LEU A 27 -2.02 -7.47 -11.42
C LEU A 27 -3.03 -7.92 -12.48
N GLU A 28 -2.68 -7.86 -13.77
CA GLU A 28 -3.51 -8.40 -14.86
C GLU A 28 -3.72 -9.92 -14.74
N VAL A 29 -2.73 -10.66 -14.24
CA VAL A 29 -2.85 -12.12 -13.99
C VAL A 29 -3.66 -12.43 -12.71
N GLY A 30 -4.11 -11.40 -11.99
CA GLY A 30 -4.98 -11.54 -10.81
C GLY A 30 -4.22 -11.54 -9.48
N ALA A 31 -3.01 -10.99 -9.43
CA ALA A 31 -2.35 -10.74 -8.16
C ALA A 31 -3.18 -9.77 -7.30
N ASP A 32 -3.28 -10.05 -6.00
CA ASP A 32 -4.00 -9.17 -5.07
C ASP A 32 -3.19 -7.90 -4.79
N VAL A 33 -3.73 -6.77 -5.25
CA VAL A 33 -3.14 -5.44 -5.10
C VAL A 33 -3.08 -4.97 -3.64
N ASN A 34 -3.93 -5.53 -2.77
CA ASN A 34 -4.01 -5.21 -1.36
C ASN A 34 -3.44 -6.34 -0.47
N ALA A 35 -2.71 -7.28 -1.07
CA ALA A 35 -1.99 -8.33 -0.34
C ALA A 35 -1.10 -7.72 0.74
N ARG A 36 -0.93 -8.43 1.86
CA ARG A 36 -0.14 -7.96 3.00
C ARG A 36 1.05 -8.88 3.24
N ASP A 37 2.20 -8.29 3.51
CA ASP A 37 3.37 -9.02 4.00
C ASP A 37 3.28 -9.28 5.52
N ASP A 38 4.30 -9.95 6.08
CA ASP A 38 4.38 -10.27 7.51
C ASP A 38 4.42 -9.03 8.43
N LEU A 39 4.74 -7.86 7.86
CA LEU A 39 4.76 -6.57 8.56
C LEU A 39 3.46 -5.78 8.33
N GLY A 40 2.48 -6.39 7.65
CA GLY A 40 1.21 -5.76 7.31
C GLY A 40 1.31 -4.71 6.21
N ASN A 41 2.45 -4.60 5.50
CA ASN A 41 2.63 -3.68 4.39
C ASN A 41 1.87 -4.18 3.16
N THR A 42 1.34 -3.24 2.40
CA THR A 42 0.72 -3.51 1.09
C THR A 42 1.76 -3.21 0.00
N PRO A 43 1.57 -3.66 -1.25
CA PRO A 43 2.39 -3.25 -2.38
C PRO A 43 2.59 -1.73 -2.46
N LEU A 44 1.57 -0.95 -2.06
CA LEU A 44 1.64 0.51 -2.02
C LEU A 44 2.59 1.02 -0.93
N HIS A 45 2.61 0.43 0.26
CA HIS A 45 3.58 0.73 1.32
C HIS A 45 5.02 0.42 0.90
N LEU A 46 5.22 -0.71 0.20
CA LEU A 46 6.53 -1.10 -0.34
C LEU A 46 6.99 -0.14 -1.44
N ALA A 47 6.07 0.35 -2.29
CA ALA A 47 6.35 1.37 -3.28
C ALA A 47 6.83 2.69 -2.65
N ALA A 48 6.24 3.14 -1.54
CA ALA A 48 6.70 4.31 -0.79
C ALA A 48 8.09 4.13 -0.15
N SER A 49 8.44 2.90 0.20
CA SER A 49 9.74 2.58 0.80
C SER A 49 10.89 2.67 -0.20
N ASN A 50 10.59 2.63 -1.50
CA ASN A 50 11.56 2.83 -2.57
C ASN A 50 11.93 4.31 -2.66
N ARG A 51 13.21 4.66 -2.63
CA ARG A 51 13.66 6.07 -2.70
C ARG A 51 14.46 6.35 -3.97
N PRO A 52 14.02 7.31 -4.80
CA PRO A 52 12.72 8.01 -4.77
C PRO A 52 11.54 7.09 -5.16
N CYS A 53 10.34 7.35 -4.62
CA CYS A 53 9.14 6.58 -4.99
C CYS A 53 8.78 6.90 -6.45
N PRO A 54 8.70 5.90 -7.35
CA PRO A 54 8.32 6.15 -8.74
C PRO A 54 6.82 6.43 -8.84
N PRO A 55 6.39 7.61 -9.35
CA PRO A 55 4.97 7.93 -9.51
C PRO A 55 4.21 6.95 -10.39
N ALA A 56 4.86 6.43 -11.43
CA ALA A 56 4.28 5.43 -12.33
C ALA A 56 3.85 4.17 -11.56
N LEU A 57 4.68 3.70 -10.63
CA LEU A 57 4.38 2.51 -9.83
C LEU A 57 3.19 2.72 -8.91
N ALA A 58 3.17 3.85 -8.18
CA ALA A 58 2.05 4.20 -7.32
C ALA A 58 0.74 4.32 -8.13
N ARG A 59 0.80 4.93 -9.31
CA ARG A 59 -0.36 5.06 -10.21
C ARG A 59 -0.88 3.72 -10.71
N VAL A 60 -0.02 2.79 -11.10
CA VAL A 60 -0.44 1.43 -11.55
C VAL A 60 -1.17 0.72 -10.41
N LEU A 61 -0.58 0.68 -9.21
CA LEU A 61 -1.19 0.06 -8.04
C LEU A 61 -2.57 0.67 -7.73
N LEU A 62 -2.68 1.99 -7.78
CA LEU A 62 -3.93 2.69 -7.52
C LEU A 62 -4.98 2.49 -8.62
N ALA A 63 -4.56 2.40 -9.88
CA ALA A 63 -5.43 2.10 -11.01
C ALA A 63 -6.07 0.71 -10.86
N HIS A 64 -5.30 -0.27 -10.36
CA HIS A 64 -5.78 -1.62 -10.04
C HIS A 64 -6.54 -1.72 -8.71
N GLY A 65 -6.73 -0.60 -7.99
CA GLY A 65 -7.60 -0.53 -6.82
C GLY A 65 -6.91 -0.64 -5.47
N ALA A 66 -5.61 -0.37 -5.39
CA ALA A 66 -4.92 -0.21 -4.11
C ALA A 66 -5.56 0.87 -3.24
N HIS A 67 -5.58 0.64 -1.94
CA HIS A 67 -6.11 1.60 -0.97
C HIS A 67 -4.99 2.51 -0.42
N LEU A 68 -5.12 3.83 -0.63
CA LEU A 68 -4.19 4.85 -0.11
C LEU A 68 -4.18 4.94 1.42
N ASP A 69 -5.33 4.65 2.01
CA ASP A 69 -5.61 4.85 3.43
C ASP A 69 -5.33 3.64 4.29
N THR A 70 -4.96 2.52 3.67
CA THR A 70 -4.62 1.32 4.41
C THR A 70 -3.43 1.58 5.31
N ARG A 71 -3.48 1.02 6.51
CA ARG A 71 -2.41 1.09 7.48
C ARG A 71 -1.56 -0.17 7.45
N ASP A 72 -0.25 0.00 7.56
CA ASP A 72 0.67 -1.09 7.79
C ASP A 72 0.54 -1.66 9.22
N GLY A 73 1.33 -2.69 9.55
CA GLY A 73 1.33 -3.27 10.90
C GLY A 73 1.81 -2.31 12.01
N GLN A 74 2.35 -1.14 11.66
CA GLN A 74 2.74 -0.08 12.58
C GLN A 74 1.73 1.09 12.60
N GLY A 75 0.59 0.94 11.94
CA GLY A 75 -0.45 1.98 11.88
C GLY A 75 -0.12 3.15 10.94
N ARG A 76 0.91 3.03 10.11
CA ARG A 76 1.36 4.07 9.18
C ARG A 76 0.65 3.91 7.84
N THR A 77 0.28 5.02 7.21
CA THR A 77 -0.31 5.05 5.88
C THR A 77 0.74 5.26 4.80
N PHE A 78 0.38 5.08 3.53
CA PHE A 78 1.26 5.38 2.38
C PHE A 78 1.92 6.76 2.49
N ARG A 79 1.15 7.78 2.90
CA ARG A 79 1.63 9.15 3.05
C ARG A 79 2.73 9.27 4.12
N ASP A 80 2.61 8.54 5.23
CA ASP A 80 3.56 8.61 6.33
C ASP A 80 4.92 8.01 5.95
N LEU A 81 4.94 7.09 4.98
CA LEU A 81 6.15 6.44 4.49
C LEU A 81 6.91 7.27 3.45
N LEU A 82 6.31 8.31 2.85
CA LEU A 82 6.92 9.09 1.77
C LEU A 82 8.12 9.97 2.19
N GLN A 83 8.45 10.03 3.49
CA GLN A 83 9.67 10.66 4.06
C GLN A 83 10.27 11.83 3.28
N GLY A 84 9.47 12.90 3.09
CA GLY A 84 9.90 14.14 2.44
C GLY A 84 9.47 14.30 0.98
N GLN A 85 8.85 13.28 0.38
CA GLN A 85 8.14 13.44 -0.89
C GLN A 85 6.70 13.89 -0.67
N GLU A 86 6.25 14.83 -1.48
CA GLU A 86 4.89 15.31 -1.41
C GLU A 86 3.95 14.35 -2.13
N LEU A 87 2.94 13.85 -1.42
CA LEU A 87 1.95 12.90 -1.95
C LEU A 87 1.34 13.39 -3.27
N HIS A 88 1.03 14.69 -3.37
CA HIS A 88 0.39 15.29 -4.56
C HIS A 88 1.27 15.26 -5.81
N HIS A 89 2.61 15.25 -5.66
CA HIS A 89 3.55 15.10 -6.77
C HIS A 89 3.59 13.68 -7.32
N ILE A 90 3.20 12.70 -6.51
CA ILE A 90 3.22 11.28 -6.87
C ILE A 90 1.85 10.88 -7.43
N VAL A 91 0.79 11.22 -6.70
CA VAL A 91 -0.59 10.90 -7.05
C VAL A 91 -1.56 11.91 -6.48
N ASN A 92 -2.60 12.23 -7.23
CA ASN A 92 -3.71 13.01 -6.70
C ASN A 92 -4.62 12.08 -5.88
N PRO A 93 -4.63 12.17 -4.53
CA PRO A 93 -5.41 11.26 -3.69
C PRO A 93 -6.92 11.36 -3.95
N LEU A 94 -7.43 12.51 -4.39
CA LEU A 94 -8.86 12.72 -4.64
C LEU A 94 -9.43 11.79 -5.72
N HIS A 95 -8.59 11.34 -6.66
CA HIS A 95 -9.05 10.44 -7.72
C HIS A 95 -9.13 8.98 -7.26
N TYR A 96 -8.45 8.62 -6.17
CA TYR A 96 -8.29 7.22 -5.74
C TYR A 96 -8.86 6.93 -4.35
N THR A 97 -9.27 7.95 -3.59
CA THR A 97 -10.04 7.77 -2.36
C THR A 97 -11.47 7.35 -2.70
N LYS A 98 -11.79 6.06 -2.51
CA LYS A 98 -13.15 5.54 -2.66
C LYS A 98 -14.01 5.93 -1.45
N LEU A 99 -15.32 6.03 -1.67
CA LEU A 99 -16.29 6.29 -0.60
C LEU A 99 -16.20 5.24 0.53
N SER A 100 -15.92 3.99 0.18
CA SER A 100 -15.71 2.90 1.16
C SER A 100 -14.53 3.18 2.10
N CYS A 101 -13.40 3.64 1.56
CA CYS A 101 -12.22 4.02 2.35
C CYS A 101 -12.52 5.20 3.27
N LEU A 102 -13.23 6.21 2.76
CA LEU A 102 -13.65 7.36 3.55
C LEU A 102 -14.60 6.97 4.68
N ALA A 103 -15.59 6.11 4.39
CA ALA A 103 -16.53 5.60 5.37
C ALA A 103 -15.82 4.78 6.46
N ALA A 104 -14.92 3.88 6.08
CA ALA A 104 -14.12 3.10 7.02
C ALA A 104 -13.27 3.99 7.94
N ARG A 105 -12.62 5.01 7.36
CA ARG A 105 -11.86 6.01 8.13
C ARG A 105 -12.73 6.73 9.15
N VAL A 106 -13.90 7.24 8.74
CA VAL A 106 -14.83 7.97 9.62
C VAL A 106 -15.37 7.08 10.74
N VAL A 107 -15.75 5.84 10.42
CA VAL A 107 -16.27 4.87 11.39
C VAL A 107 -15.26 4.63 12.50
N ARG A 108 -13.98 4.47 12.14
CA ARG A 108 -12.90 4.28 13.11
C ARG A 108 -12.58 5.58 13.87
N ASP A 109 -12.45 6.70 13.18
CA ASP A 109 -12.07 7.97 13.80
C ASP A 109 -13.12 8.45 14.84
N ASN A 110 -14.39 8.07 14.63
CA ASN A 110 -15.48 8.32 15.57
C ASN A 110 -15.72 7.17 16.56
N ASN A 111 -14.87 6.14 16.54
CA ASN A 111 -14.93 4.95 17.40
C ASN A 111 -16.35 4.33 17.45
N ILE A 112 -17.02 4.29 16.29
CA ILE A 112 -18.38 3.78 16.17
C ILE A 112 -18.33 2.28 16.47
N LYS A 113 -19.21 1.78 17.34
CA LYS A 113 -19.26 0.36 17.67
C LYS A 113 -19.98 -0.41 16.55
N PHE A 114 -19.22 -1.06 15.67
CA PHE A 114 -19.75 -1.91 14.59
C PHE A 114 -19.62 -3.43 14.86
N HIS A 115 -19.03 -3.81 15.99
CA HIS A 115 -18.88 -5.23 16.37
C HIS A 115 -20.23 -5.96 16.41
N GLY A 116 -20.36 -6.98 15.56
CA GLY A 116 -21.56 -7.83 15.47
C GLY A 116 -22.67 -7.29 14.56
N GLN A 117 -22.54 -6.08 14.00
CA GLN A 117 -23.53 -5.51 13.07
C GLN A 117 -23.16 -5.70 11.59
N ILE A 118 -21.88 -5.94 11.31
CA ILE A 118 -21.36 -6.11 9.94
C ILE A 118 -20.68 -7.49 9.79
N PRO A 119 -20.69 -8.08 8.57
CA PRO A 119 -19.98 -9.31 8.28
C PRO A 119 -18.47 -9.16 8.55
N TYR A 120 -17.82 -10.27 8.90
CA TYR A 120 -16.41 -10.32 9.29
C TYR A 120 -15.46 -9.67 8.27
N SER A 121 -15.72 -9.86 6.98
CA SER A 121 -14.94 -9.23 5.90
C SER A 121 -14.97 -7.69 5.93
N LEU A 122 -16.10 -7.09 6.29
CA LEU A 122 -16.21 -5.63 6.44
C LEU A 122 -15.58 -5.14 7.75
N ASN A 123 -15.63 -5.94 8.80
CA ASN A 123 -14.96 -5.64 10.06
C ASN A 123 -13.44 -5.52 9.86
N GLU A 124 -12.84 -6.49 9.16
CA GLU A 124 -11.42 -6.45 8.79
C GLU A 124 -11.09 -5.24 7.92
N PHE A 125 -11.93 -4.92 6.92
CA PHE A 125 -11.74 -3.75 6.06
C PHE A 125 -11.69 -2.43 6.85
N VAL A 126 -12.57 -2.26 7.85
CA VAL A 126 -12.60 -1.05 8.70
C VAL A 126 -11.39 -0.99 9.63
N LEU A 127 -10.94 -2.12 10.18
CA LEU A 127 -9.74 -2.18 11.01
C LEU A 127 -8.46 -1.86 10.23
N GLN A 128 -8.46 -2.14 8.92
CA GLN A 128 -7.33 -1.89 8.02
C GLN A 128 -7.21 -0.43 7.57
N HIS A 129 -8.26 0.38 7.73
CA HIS A 129 -8.32 1.80 7.36
C HIS A 129 -8.15 2.69 8.57
#